data_AF-A0A924H2T0-F1
#
_entry.id   AF-A0A924H2T0-F1
#
_cell.length_a   1.000
_cell.length_b   1.000
_cell.length_c   1.000
_cell.angle_alpha   90.00
_cell.angle_beta   90.00
_cell.angle_gamma   90.00
#
_symmetry.space_group_name_H-M   'P 1'
#
loop_
_entity.id
_entity.type
_entity.pdbx_description
1 polymer ?
#
loop_
_entity_poly.entity_id
_entity_poly.type
_entity_poly.pdbx_seq_one_letter_code
_entity_poly.pdbx_strand_id
1 'polypeptide(L)'
;MPVKRFALIDALRGVAIVWMTLFHFSFDLSHFGWLREDFYRDPFWTVQRTCIVSLFLFCAGLGQAIAHQQHQGWPRFWKRWLQVAGCALLVTAGSVWMFPRSFIYFGVLHGIAVMLIIARLTSGWGRWLWLAGLIAVSIKPLAEIAHATWPMLDFLNDKPWNWLGLISRKPITEDYVPVLPWLGV
;
A
#
# COMPACT_ATOMS: atom_id res chain seq x y z
N MET A 1 11.88 30.18 5.88
CA MET A 1 11.45 29.62 7.19
C MET A 1 11.99 28.20 7.29
N PRO A 2 12.60 27.79 8.42
CA PRO A 2 13.10 26.43 8.57
C PRO A 2 11.94 25.44 8.47
N VAL A 3 12.14 24.34 7.75
CA VAL A 3 11.15 23.27 7.61
C VAL A 3 10.90 22.68 9.01
N LYS A 4 9.70 22.88 9.55
CA LYS A 4 9.32 22.29 10.85
C LYS A 4 9.30 20.77 10.69
N ARG A 5 10.29 20.08 11.25
CA ARG A 5 10.39 18.62 11.25
C ARG A 5 9.55 18.06 12.39
N PHE A 6 8.70 17.08 12.08
CA PHE A 6 7.87 16.41 13.06
C PHE A 6 8.56 15.12 13.52
N ALA A 7 9.29 15.21 14.63
CA ALA A 7 10.10 14.10 15.16
C ALA A 7 9.28 12.82 15.41
N LEU A 8 8.01 12.96 15.83
CA LEU A 8 7.11 11.82 16.04
C LEU A 8 6.83 11.05 14.74
N ILE A 9 6.62 11.75 13.62
CA ILE A 9 6.35 11.12 12.32
C ILE A 9 7.61 10.43 11.80
N ASP A 10 8.77 11.05 12.00
CA ASP A 10 10.05 10.44 11.65
C ASP A 10 10.32 9.19 12.50
N ALA A 11 9.97 9.21 13.80
CA ALA A 11 10.06 8.04 14.69
C ALA A 11 9.11 6.90 14.29
N LEU A 12 7.85 7.21 13.98
CA LEU A 12 6.86 6.22 13.52
C LEU A 12 7.30 5.54 12.21
N ARG A 13 7.87 6.30 11.28
CA ARG A 13 8.48 5.74 10.05
C ARG A 13 9.66 4.84 10.38
N GLY A 14 10.52 5.24 11.31
CA GLY A 14 11.64 4.42 11.77
C GLY A 14 11.17 3.08 12.34
N VAL A 15 10.16 3.10 13.20
CA VAL A 15 9.53 1.88 13.74
C VAL A 15 8.96 1.01 12.63
N ALA A 16 8.24 1.60 11.67
CA ALA A 16 7.68 0.86 10.53
C ALA A 16 8.76 0.15 9.71
N ILE A 17 9.88 0.83 9.43
CA ILE A 17 11.00 0.28 8.67
C ILE A 17 11.66 -0.87 9.43
N VAL A 18 11.97 -0.69 10.72
CA VAL A 18 12.60 -1.75 11.53
C VAL A 18 11.69 -2.97 11.61
N TRP A 19 10.39 -2.77 11.87
CA TRP A 19 9.43 -3.87 11.96
C TRP A 19 9.30 -4.61 10.62
N MET A 20 9.20 -3.90 9.51
CA MET A 20 9.18 -4.47 8.16
C MET A 20 10.44 -5.28 7.84
N THR A 21 11.62 -4.78 8.21
CA THR A 21 12.88 -5.51 8.02
C THR A 21 12.90 -6.80 8.82
N LEU A 22 12.45 -6.78 10.08
CA LEU A 22 12.36 -8.00 10.90
C LEU A 22 11.36 -9.01 10.30
N PHE A 23 10.21 -8.54 9.84
CA PHE A 23 9.21 -9.36 9.17
C PHE A 23 9.78 -10.04 7.91
N HIS A 24 10.45 -9.30 7.03
CA HIS A 24 11.07 -9.86 5.84
C HIS A 24 12.24 -10.78 6.16
N PHE A 25 13.03 -10.48 7.19
CA PHE A 25 14.08 -11.38 7.65
C PHE A 25 13.52 -12.73 8.08
N SER A 26 12.41 -12.76 8.83
CA SER A 26 11.74 -14.01 9.20
C SER A 26 11.15 -14.73 7.97
N PHE A 27 10.60 -13.99 7.01
CA PHE A 27 10.14 -14.55 5.73
C PHE A 27 11.29 -15.21 4.96
N ASP A 28 12.43 -14.55 4.85
CA ASP A 28 13.61 -15.06 4.15
C ASP A 28 14.13 -16.35 4.82
N LEU A 29 14.21 -16.37 6.15
CA LEU A 29 14.57 -17.59 6.90
C LEU A 29 13.62 -18.75 6.60
N SER A 30 12.32 -18.48 6.48
CA SER A 30 11.33 -19.49 6.11
C SER A 30 11.46 -19.90 4.65
N HIS A 31 11.75 -18.96 3.76
CA HIS A 31 12.00 -19.22 2.33
C HIS A 31 13.23 -20.11 2.11
N PHE A 32 14.31 -19.90 2.87
CA PHE A 32 15.51 -20.75 2.85
C PHE A 32 15.36 -22.07 3.66
N GLY A 33 14.21 -22.30 4.28
CA GLY A 33 13.89 -23.53 5.01
C GLY A 33 14.47 -23.64 6.42
N TRP A 34 14.99 -22.54 6.98
CA TRP A 34 15.52 -22.49 8.36
C TRP A 34 14.41 -22.28 9.40
N LEU A 35 13.29 -21.69 8.98
CA LEU A 35 12.03 -21.64 9.74
C LEU A 35 10.92 -22.36 8.96
N ARG A 36 9.90 -22.85 9.66
CA ARG A 36 8.72 -23.50 9.06
C ARG A 36 7.47 -22.76 9.48
N GLU A 37 7.29 -21.58 8.92
CA GLU A 37 6.21 -20.66 9.27
C GLU A 37 5.34 -20.37 8.04
N ASP A 38 4.01 -20.25 8.23
CA ASP A 38 3.09 -19.93 7.13
C ASP A 38 2.77 -18.42 7.09
N PHE A 39 3.60 -17.68 6.36
CA PHE A 39 3.42 -16.23 6.16
C PHE A 39 2.18 -15.85 5.35
N TYR A 40 1.52 -16.82 4.69
CA TYR A 40 0.40 -16.57 3.80
C TYR A 40 -0.96 -16.75 4.49
N ARG A 41 -1.04 -17.60 5.52
CA ARG A 41 -2.29 -17.95 6.19
C ARG A 41 -2.30 -17.70 7.69
N ASP A 42 -1.15 -17.73 8.37
CA ASP A 42 -1.12 -17.57 9.82
C ASP A 42 -1.59 -16.15 10.22
N PRO A 43 -2.61 -16.03 11.11
CA PRO A 43 -3.03 -14.75 11.66
C PRO A 43 -1.89 -13.94 12.28
N PHE A 44 -0.92 -14.57 12.94
CA PHE A 44 0.21 -13.89 13.56
C PHE A 44 1.03 -13.10 12.55
N TRP A 45 1.37 -13.70 11.41
CA TRP A 45 2.15 -13.06 10.34
C TRP A 45 1.30 -12.11 9.50
N THR A 46 0.07 -12.49 9.18
CA THR A 46 -0.82 -11.67 8.34
C THR A 46 -1.28 -10.39 9.04
N VAL A 47 -1.57 -10.42 10.35
CA VAL A 47 -1.91 -9.23 11.13
C VAL A 47 -0.71 -8.28 11.23
N GLN A 48 0.50 -8.80 11.47
CA GLN A 48 1.72 -7.98 11.47
C GLN A 48 1.91 -7.27 10.14
N ARG A 49 1.81 -7.99 9.02
CA ARG A 49 1.87 -7.40 7.68
C ARG A 49 0.86 -6.27 7.52
N THR A 50 -0.40 -6.48 7.93
CA THR A 50 -1.44 -5.46 7.87
C THR A 50 -1.11 -4.24 8.74
N CYS A 51 -0.60 -4.42 9.95
CA CYS A 51 -0.18 -3.32 10.82
C CYS A 51 0.99 -2.53 10.24
N ILE A 52 2.01 -3.21 9.71
CA ILE A 52 3.17 -2.59 9.07
C ILE A 52 2.74 -1.74 7.88
N VAL A 53 1.94 -2.31 6.96
CA VAL A 53 1.43 -1.59 5.78
C VAL A 53 0.58 -0.39 6.20
N SER A 54 -0.33 -0.57 7.17
CA SER A 54 -1.17 0.51 7.69
C SER A 54 -0.33 1.67 8.22
N LEU A 55 0.73 1.36 8.98
CA LEU A 55 1.62 2.36 9.54
C LEU A 55 2.40 3.13 8.46
N PHE A 56 2.87 2.43 7.41
CA PHE A 56 3.52 3.08 6.27
C PHE A 56 2.58 4.02 5.52
N LEU A 57 1.37 3.56 5.21
CA LEU A 57 0.37 4.34 4.49
C LEU A 57 -0.06 5.55 5.30
N PHE A 58 -0.34 5.37 6.58
CA PHE A 58 -0.64 6.47 7.50
C PHE A 58 0.49 7.50 7.55
N CYS A 59 1.75 7.06 7.67
CA CYS A 59 2.92 7.95 7.65
C CYS A 59 3.12 8.67 6.30
N ALA A 60 2.74 8.02 5.19
CA ALA A 60 2.77 8.62 3.86
C ALA A 60 1.67 9.67 3.70
N GLY A 61 0.44 9.36 4.12
CA GLY A 61 -0.73 10.25 4.14
C GLY A 61 -0.50 11.48 5.01
N LEU A 62 -0.05 11.32 6.26
CA LEU A 62 0.36 12.43 7.13
C LEU A 62 1.45 13.29 6.49
N GLY A 63 2.44 12.66 5.86
CA GLY A 63 3.50 13.35 5.15
C GLY A 63 2.98 14.21 4.00
N GLN A 64 1.94 13.75 3.30
CA GLN A 64 1.29 14.49 2.23
C GLN A 64 0.42 15.63 2.76
N ALA A 65 -0.32 15.41 3.85
CA ALA A 65 -1.11 16.45 4.51
C ALA A 65 -0.24 17.62 4.99
N ILE A 66 0.92 17.33 5.58
CA ILE A 66 1.90 18.34 5.99
C ILE A 66 2.48 19.06 4.76
N ALA A 67 2.84 18.33 3.71
CA ALA A 67 3.35 18.94 2.47
C ALA A 67 2.32 19.87 1.81
N HIS A 68 1.04 19.53 1.90
CA HIS A 68 -0.05 20.40 1.45
C HIS A 68 -0.17 21.67 2.31
N GLN A 69 -0.18 21.56 3.64
CA GLN A 69 -0.21 22.73 4.53
C GLN A 69 1.01 23.64 4.40
N GLN A 70 2.18 23.09 4.05
CA GLN A 70 3.40 23.86 3.78
C GLN A 70 3.44 24.43 2.36
N HIS A 71 2.35 24.34 1.59
CA HIS A 71 2.25 24.81 0.21
C HIS A 71 3.37 24.28 -0.69
N GLN A 72 3.77 23.01 -0.49
CA GLN A 72 4.84 22.41 -1.28
C GLN A 72 4.47 22.42 -2.76
N GLY A 73 5.32 23.00 -3.62
CA GLY A 73 5.11 23.04 -5.06
C GLY A 73 5.15 21.67 -5.75
N TRP A 74 4.54 21.60 -6.95
CA TRP A 74 4.50 20.42 -7.81
C TRP A 74 5.87 19.82 -8.16
N PRO A 75 6.95 20.61 -8.42
CA PRO A 75 8.25 20.03 -8.76
C PRO A 75 8.82 19.12 -7.66
N ARG A 76 8.67 19.53 -6.39
CA ARG A 76 9.15 18.73 -5.25
C ARG A 76 8.29 17.49 -5.01
N PHE A 77 6.98 17.58 -5.30
CA PHE A 77 6.10 16.41 -5.28
C PHE A 77 6.54 15.38 -6.33
N TRP A 78 6.72 15.78 -7.59
CA TRP A 78 7.13 14.88 -8.67
C TRP A 78 8.50 14.25 -8.44
N LYS A 79 9.47 15.00 -7.88
CA LYS A 79 10.76 14.43 -7.49
C LYS A 79 10.62 13.26 -6.51
N ARG A 80 9.82 13.43 -5.45
CA ARG A 80 9.59 12.39 -4.45
C ARG A 80 8.75 11.24 -5.01
N TRP A 81 7.76 11.56 -5.82
CA TRP A 81 6.91 10.57 -6.47
C TRP A 81 7.73 9.67 -7.41
N LEU A 82 8.61 10.26 -8.25
CA LEU A 82 9.49 9.52 -9.14
C LEU A 82 10.44 8.57 -8.39
N GLN A 83 10.92 8.97 -7.21
CA GLN A 83 11.72 8.07 -6.36
C GLN A 83 10.92 6.85 -5.92
N VAL A 84 9.68 7.05 -5.44
CA VAL A 84 8.81 5.94 -5.02
C VAL A 84 8.46 5.04 -6.22
N ALA A 85 8.07 5.62 -7.34
CA ALA A 85 7.77 4.88 -8.56
C ALA A 85 8.99 4.11 -9.09
N GLY A 86 10.18 4.72 -9.06
CA GLY A 86 11.43 4.06 -9.42
C GLY A 86 11.74 2.87 -8.52
N CYS A 87 11.61 3.03 -7.20
CA CYS A 87 11.74 1.91 -6.26
C CYS A 87 10.70 0.81 -6.51
N ALA A 88 9.46 1.16 -6.83
CA ALA A 88 8.40 0.20 -7.16
C ALA A 88 8.80 -0.66 -8.37
N LEU A 89 9.30 -0.03 -9.44
CA LEU A 89 9.77 -0.74 -10.64
C LEU A 89 10.98 -1.64 -10.35
N LEU A 90 11.91 -1.20 -9.50
CA LEU A 90 13.05 -2.03 -9.08
C LEU A 90 12.59 -3.27 -8.30
N VAL A 91 11.61 -3.12 -7.41
CA VAL A 91 11.00 -4.25 -6.68
C VAL A 91 10.33 -5.22 -7.65
N THR A 92 9.58 -4.72 -8.64
CA THR A 92 9.00 -5.56 -9.70
C THR A 92 10.08 -6.34 -10.42
N ALA A 93 11.12 -5.66 -10.92
CA ALA A 93 12.22 -6.28 -11.66
C ALA A 93 12.94 -7.36 -10.82
N GLY A 94 13.26 -7.05 -9.56
CA GLY A 94 13.88 -8.01 -8.65
C GLY A 94 12.98 -9.23 -8.38
N SER A 95 11.67 -9.00 -8.17
CA SER A 95 10.71 -10.08 -7.93
C SER A 95 10.48 -10.96 -9.16
N VAL A 96 10.62 -10.44 -10.38
CA VAL A 96 10.55 -11.25 -11.61
C VAL A 96 11.70 -12.26 -11.65
N TRP A 97 12.89 -11.88 -11.17
CA TRP A 97 14.05 -12.77 -11.12
C TRP A 97 13.97 -13.78 -9.99
N MET A 98 13.52 -13.37 -8.80
CA MET A 98 13.45 -14.24 -7.62
C MET A 98 12.20 -15.14 -7.61
N PHE A 99 11.05 -14.62 -8.07
CA PHE A 99 9.73 -15.26 -8.01
C PHE A 99 8.98 -15.18 -9.35
N PRO A 100 9.45 -15.84 -10.42
CA PRO A 100 8.93 -15.63 -11.78
C PRO A 100 7.44 -16.00 -11.95
N ARG A 101 6.89 -16.86 -11.09
CA ARG A 101 5.47 -17.28 -11.12
C ARG A 101 4.55 -16.39 -10.29
N SER A 102 5.09 -15.59 -9.38
CA SER A 102 4.36 -14.80 -8.38
C SER A 102 4.96 -13.40 -8.19
N PHE A 103 5.57 -12.86 -9.24
CA PHE A 103 6.25 -11.57 -9.20
C PHE A 103 5.30 -10.43 -8.79
N ILE A 104 5.87 -9.40 -8.17
CA ILE A 104 5.16 -8.25 -7.62
C ILE A 104 4.84 -7.27 -8.74
N TYR A 105 3.68 -7.41 -9.38
CA TYR A 105 3.23 -6.46 -10.40
C TYR A 105 2.50 -5.24 -9.79
N PHE A 106 1.88 -5.38 -8.62
CA PHE A 106 1.19 -4.30 -7.91
C PHE A 106 1.29 -4.47 -6.39
N GLY A 107 2.46 -4.14 -5.84
CA GLY A 107 2.73 -4.15 -4.39
C GLY A 107 2.52 -2.79 -3.71
N VAL A 108 2.92 -2.69 -2.44
CA VAL A 108 2.75 -1.51 -1.57
C VAL A 108 3.33 -0.23 -2.16
N LEU A 109 4.49 -0.29 -2.82
CA LEU A 109 5.11 0.90 -3.44
C LEU A 109 4.32 1.40 -4.66
N HIS A 110 3.76 0.48 -5.46
CA HIS A 110 2.88 0.83 -6.58
C HIS A 110 1.60 1.48 -6.08
N GLY A 111 0.98 0.87 -5.06
CA GLY A 111 -0.17 1.42 -4.37
C GLY A 111 0.11 2.83 -3.82
N ILE A 112 1.21 3.02 -3.09
CA ILE A 112 1.63 4.33 -2.56
C ILE A 112 1.80 5.34 -3.69
N ALA A 113 2.44 4.99 -4.80
CA ALA A 113 2.63 5.91 -5.92
C ALA A 113 1.28 6.43 -6.46
N VAL A 114 0.30 5.54 -6.63
CA VAL A 114 -1.05 5.93 -7.08
C VAL A 114 -1.77 6.75 -6.00
N MET A 115 -1.78 6.27 -4.76
CA MET A 115 -2.45 6.93 -3.64
C MET A 115 -1.90 8.33 -3.36
N LEU A 116 -0.59 8.56 -3.53
CA LEU A 116 0.02 9.88 -3.37
C LEU A 116 -0.49 10.89 -4.39
N ILE A 117 -0.76 10.47 -5.64
CA ILE A 117 -1.37 11.33 -6.66
C ILE A 117 -2.81 11.64 -6.26
N ILE A 118 -3.60 10.62 -5.90
CA ILE A 118 -4.99 10.80 -5.48
C ILE A 118 -5.06 11.75 -4.29
N ALA A 119 -4.30 11.49 -3.22
CA ALA A 119 -4.24 12.33 -2.03
C ALA A 119 -3.80 13.77 -2.34
N ARG A 120 -2.93 13.97 -3.34
CA ARG A 120 -2.51 15.30 -3.76
C ARG A 120 -3.66 16.05 -4.45
N LEU A 121 -4.37 15.40 -5.36
CA LEU A 121 -5.48 15.98 -6.12
C LEU A 121 -6.72 16.23 -5.25
N THR A 122 -6.95 15.39 -4.25
CA THR A 122 -8.10 15.53 -3.33
C THR A 122 -7.80 16.40 -2.10
N SER A 123 -6.58 16.90 -1.93
CA SER A 123 -6.17 17.67 -0.75
C SER A 123 -7.02 18.92 -0.47
N GLY A 124 -7.68 19.48 -1.47
CA GLY A 124 -8.61 20.62 -1.34
C GLY A 124 -10.04 20.27 -0.91
N TRP A 125 -10.38 18.98 -0.76
CA TRP A 125 -11.77 18.54 -0.50
C TRP A 125 -12.26 18.83 0.93
N GLY A 126 -11.38 19.23 1.84
CA GLY A 126 -11.75 19.60 3.21
C GLY A 126 -12.45 18.45 3.94
N ARG A 127 -13.66 18.71 4.48
CA ARG A 127 -14.42 17.71 5.26
C ARG A 127 -14.90 16.52 4.42
N TRP A 128 -15.00 16.66 3.09
CA TRP A 128 -15.39 15.56 2.21
C TRP A 128 -14.37 14.41 2.21
N LEU A 129 -13.13 14.66 2.65
CA LEU A 129 -12.13 13.60 2.84
C LEU A 129 -12.56 12.56 3.87
N TRP A 130 -13.35 12.93 4.89
CA TRP A 130 -13.89 11.97 5.84
C TRP A 130 -14.89 11.01 5.19
N LEU A 131 -15.77 11.55 4.33
CA LEU A 131 -16.72 10.75 3.57
C LEU A 131 -16.01 9.88 2.52
N ALA A 132 -15.03 10.42 1.81
CA ALA A 132 -14.23 9.67 0.85
C ALA A 132 -13.44 8.53 1.52
N GLY A 133 -12.84 8.78 2.69
CA GLY A 133 -12.15 7.76 3.49
C GLY A 133 -13.10 6.68 3.99
N LEU A 134 -14.28 7.06 4.50
CA LEU A 134 -15.31 6.11 4.91
C LEU A 134 -15.76 5.23 3.75
N ILE A 135 -16.02 5.82 2.58
CA ILE A 135 -16.38 5.09 1.36
C ILE A 135 -15.25 4.15 0.96
N ALA A 136 -14.00 4.62 0.96
CA ALA A 136 -12.84 3.81 0.58
C ALA A 136 -12.67 2.57 1.46
N VAL A 137 -12.87 2.70 2.77
CA VAL A 137 -12.81 1.55 3.69
C VAL A 137 -14.02 0.63 3.53
N SER A 138 -15.22 1.19 3.37
CA SER A 138 -16.48 0.43 3.30
C SER A 138 -16.68 -0.30 1.96
N ILE A 139 -15.97 0.10 0.90
CA ILE A 139 -16.19 -0.47 -0.43
C ILE A 139 -15.72 -1.93 -0.55
N LYS A 140 -14.76 -2.36 0.28
CA LYS A 140 -14.25 -3.73 0.26
C LYS A 140 -15.33 -4.78 0.61
N PRO A 141 -16.01 -4.71 1.78
CA PRO A 141 -17.09 -5.65 2.07
C PRO A 141 -18.25 -5.55 1.08
N LEU A 142 -18.52 -4.36 0.54
CA LEU A 142 -19.53 -4.19 -0.53
C LEU A 142 -19.13 -4.91 -1.83
N ALA A 143 -17.86 -4.86 -2.20
CA ALA A 143 -17.35 -5.59 -3.36
C ALA A 143 -17.51 -7.11 -3.18
N GLU A 144 -17.22 -7.65 -2.00
CA GLU A 144 -17.40 -9.08 -1.70
C GLU A 144 -18.87 -9.52 -1.88
N ILE A 145 -19.83 -8.73 -1.39
CA ILE A 145 -21.27 -8.98 -1.57
C ILE A 145 -21.68 -8.84 -3.05
N ALA A 146 -21.15 -7.85 -3.76
CA ALA A 146 -21.45 -7.60 -5.16
C ALA A 146 -20.99 -8.77 -6.05
N HIS A 147 -19.79 -9.31 -5.81
CA HIS A 147 -19.28 -10.49 -6.52
C HIS A 147 -20.15 -11.74 -6.30
N ALA A 148 -20.74 -11.91 -5.12
CA ALA A 148 -21.67 -13.01 -4.85
C ALA A 148 -23.00 -12.87 -5.61
N THR A 149 -23.38 -11.65 -5.97
CA THR A 149 -24.66 -11.33 -6.61
C THR A 149 -24.54 -11.24 -8.13
N TRP A 150 -23.41 -10.73 -8.64
CA TRP A 150 -23.20 -10.43 -10.05
C TRP A 150 -21.93 -11.09 -10.60
N PRO A 151 -22.03 -12.28 -11.23
CA PRO A 151 -20.90 -12.98 -11.83
C PRO A 151 -20.16 -12.17 -12.91
N MET A 152 -20.84 -11.21 -13.54
CA MET A 152 -20.23 -10.31 -14.53
C MET A 152 -19.10 -9.46 -13.96
N LEU A 153 -18.96 -9.35 -12.64
CA LEU A 153 -17.88 -8.61 -11.98
C LEU A 153 -16.55 -9.36 -11.95
N ASP A 154 -16.48 -10.60 -12.45
CA ASP A 154 -15.27 -11.41 -12.35
C ASP A 154 -14.04 -10.79 -13.02
N PHE A 155 -14.24 -9.93 -14.04
CA PHE A 155 -13.17 -9.16 -14.67
C PHE A 155 -12.38 -8.29 -13.69
N LEU A 156 -12.98 -7.89 -12.56
CA LEU A 156 -12.30 -7.12 -11.52
C LEU A 156 -11.17 -7.89 -10.86
N ASN A 157 -11.19 -9.23 -10.92
CA ASN A 157 -10.13 -10.09 -10.40
C ASN A 157 -8.90 -10.14 -11.33
N ASP A 158 -9.03 -9.72 -12.59
CA ASP A 158 -7.95 -9.77 -13.57
C ASP A 158 -6.90 -8.68 -13.32
N LYS A 159 -5.66 -8.94 -13.74
CA LYS A 159 -4.50 -8.05 -13.54
C LYS A 159 -4.74 -6.58 -13.91
N PRO A 160 -5.45 -6.25 -15.01
CA PRO A 160 -5.68 -4.84 -15.38
C PRO A 160 -6.57 -4.08 -14.39
N TRP A 161 -7.36 -4.78 -13.56
CA TRP A 161 -8.42 -4.20 -12.74
C TRP A 161 -8.22 -4.43 -11.25
N ASN A 162 -7.54 -5.51 -10.88
CA ASN A 162 -7.41 -5.88 -9.47
C ASN A 162 -6.64 -4.86 -8.63
N TRP A 163 -5.82 -3.99 -9.22
CA TRP A 163 -5.17 -2.89 -8.49
C TRP A 163 -6.16 -1.92 -7.82
N LEU A 164 -7.42 -1.88 -8.28
CA LEU A 164 -8.49 -1.13 -7.63
C LEU A 164 -8.84 -1.68 -6.25
N GLY A 165 -8.71 -2.99 -6.04
CA GLY A 165 -9.03 -3.67 -4.78
C GLY A 165 -10.47 -4.17 -4.66
N LEU A 166 -11.24 -4.09 -5.74
CA LEU A 166 -12.62 -4.59 -5.83
C LEU A 166 -12.66 -6.06 -6.23
N ILE A 167 -11.79 -6.86 -5.63
CA ILE A 167 -11.61 -8.28 -5.94
C ILE A 167 -12.40 -9.18 -4.98
N SER A 168 -12.76 -10.38 -5.44
CA SER A 168 -13.29 -11.46 -4.60
C SER A 168 -12.24 -12.53 -4.27
N ARG A 169 -11.18 -12.63 -5.07
CA ARG A 169 -10.07 -13.59 -4.86
C ARG A 169 -8.72 -12.89 -4.89
N LYS A 170 -7.84 -13.23 -3.93
CA LYS A 170 -6.49 -12.67 -3.89
C LYS A 170 -5.69 -13.12 -5.14
N PRO A 171 -5.00 -12.19 -5.82
CA PRO A 171 -4.12 -12.55 -6.93
C PRO A 171 -2.87 -13.30 -6.43
N ILE A 172 -2.28 -14.10 -7.32
CA ILE A 172 -1.01 -14.80 -7.06
C ILE A 172 0.13 -13.80 -7.28
N THR A 173 0.64 -13.23 -6.18
CA THR A 173 1.78 -12.29 -6.14
C THR A 173 2.33 -12.23 -4.71
N GLU A 174 3.65 -12.06 -4.56
CA GLU A 174 4.28 -12.01 -3.22
C GLU A 174 3.84 -10.78 -2.40
N ASP A 175 3.53 -9.67 -3.07
CA ASP A 175 2.93 -8.51 -2.43
C ASP A 175 1.76 -7.96 -3.25
N TYR A 176 0.74 -7.50 -2.54
CA TYR A 176 -0.50 -6.99 -3.13
C TYR A 176 -1.17 -6.03 -2.15
N VAL A 177 -1.13 -4.74 -2.49
CA VAL A 177 -1.75 -3.65 -1.73
C VAL A 177 -2.50 -2.77 -2.74
N PRO A 178 -3.77 -3.09 -3.02
CA PRO A 178 -4.58 -2.32 -3.97
C PRO A 178 -4.86 -0.90 -3.45
N VAL A 179 -5.46 -0.05 -4.29
CA VAL A 179 -5.85 1.31 -3.89
C VAL A 179 -6.95 1.27 -2.82
N LEU A 180 -7.97 0.43 -2.98
CA LEU A 180 -9.05 0.30 -2.00
C LEU A 180 -8.87 -1.02 -1.22
N PRO A 181 -9.05 -1.04 0.11
CA PRO A 181 -9.49 0.06 0.97
C PRO A 181 -8.36 1.00 1.45
N TRP A 182 -7.11 0.70 1.08
CA TRP A 182 -5.89 1.29 1.66
C TRP A 182 -5.78 2.81 1.52
N LEU A 183 -6.40 3.41 0.51
CA LEU A 183 -6.49 4.86 0.33
C LEU A 183 -7.19 5.56 1.51
N GLY A 184 -8.05 4.85 2.24
CA GLY A 184 -8.76 5.39 3.41
C GLY A 184 -7.93 5.41 4.71
N VAL A 185 -6.74 4.82 4.73
CA VAL A 185 -5.81 4.78 5.88
C VAL A 185 -4.91 6.01 5.90
#